data_AF-A0A6C0HQF4-F1
#
_entry.id   AF-A0A6C0HQF4-F1
#
_cell.length_a   1.000
_cell.length_b   1.000
_cell.length_c   1.000
_cell.angle_alpha   90.00
_cell.angle_beta   90.00
_cell.angle_gamma   90.00
#
_symmetry.space_group_name_H-M   'P 1'
#
loop_
_entity.id
_entity.type
_entity.pdbx_description
1 polymer ?
#
loop_
_entity_poly.entity_id
_entity_poly.type
_entity_poly.pdbx_seq_one_letter_code
_entity_poly.pdbx_strand_id
1 'polypeptide(L)'
;MSSDDEESNVSNNMSEDYDNGLEEYYQSNREECVIENTASSKEYLYPGLSLLSTSDVDECADEFDDVVVNCCTYQVNTSGDKPFLQFILRKHDLTHPVCPDLLTFPSFKRRYGESVLDMCELMQQVSCISYSINPNNCEYKGFINNRNVFYLFYELKEDSINVHDLCRKNDLWLVLVDEIINHNSCCNFKIDETVSTFFSYYINFACLKDSEDNYIETPSVGYTGVKSKEINLISCFGVPKTKEPNLNEKYFYFTDYQNAIRLGGWPEDKNNRGGIIRFALFLGDMNASINDTEIDEENCDSIYIGNGENSPLWALKRYEQQIPLTCHYIDNLNLSETWNTSSVYYIY
;
A
#
# COMPACT_ATOMS: atom_id res chain seq x y z
N MET A 1 -3.05 3.74 -60.99
CA MET A 1 -4.42 4.15 -60.62
C MET A 1 -4.95 3.05 -59.71
N SER A 2 -4.44 2.92 -58.48
CA SER A 2 -4.53 3.79 -57.28
C SER A 2 -5.61 3.21 -56.35
N SER A 3 -5.16 2.41 -55.39
CA SER A 3 -5.95 1.80 -54.31
C SER A 3 -5.04 1.63 -53.09
N ASP A 4 -4.48 2.74 -52.60
CA ASP A 4 -3.62 2.81 -51.42
C ASP A 4 -3.92 4.12 -50.68
N ASP A 5 -5.12 4.31 -50.11
CA ASP A 5 -5.45 5.55 -49.37
C ASP A 5 -6.55 5.38 -48.27
N GLU A 6 -6.95 4.17 -47.86
CA GLU A 6 -8.02 4.00 -46.84
C GLU A 6 -7.58 3.46 -45.46
N GLU A 7 -6.33 3.03 -45.27
CA GLU A 7 -5.88 2.47 -43.98
C GLU A 7 -5.33 3.49 -42.97
N SER A 8 -5.12 4.76 -43.33
CA SER A 8 -4.52 5.77 -42.44
C SER A 8 -5.52 6.59 -41.61
N ASN A 9 -6.83 6.46 -41.84
CA ASN A 9 -7.86 7.25 -41.14
C ASN A 9 -8.59 6.49 -40.02
N VAL A 10 -8.34 5.20 -39.84
CA VAL A 10 -9.03 4.37 -38.82
C VAL A 10 -8.26 4.34 -37.49
N SER A 11 -6.94 4.56 -37.48
CA SER A 11 -6.16 4.54 -36.23
C SER A 11 -6.28 5.83 -35.41
N ASN A 12 -6.53 6.98 -36.05
CA ASN A 12 -6.62 8.26 -35.33
C ASN A 12 -7.96 8.42 -34.58
N ASN A 13 -9.07 7.97 -35.17
CA ASN A 13 -10.40 8.10 -34.55
C ASN A 13 -10.59 7.16 -33.34
N MET A 14 -9.83 6.07 -33.22
CA MET A 14 -9.92 5.16 -32.08
C MET A 14 -9.20 5.69 -30.82
N SER A 15 -8.26 6.63 -30.97
CA SER A 15 -7.56 7.26 -29.85
C SER A 15 -8.39 8.38 -29.21
N GLU A 16 -9.01 9.23 -30.04
CA GLU A 16 -9.84 10.35 -29.56
C GLU A 16 -11.12 9.89 -28.86
N ASP A 17 -11.73 8.79 -29.31
CA ASP A 17 -12.92 8.21 -28.66
C ASP A 17 -12.59 7.53 -27.31
N TYR A 18 -11.35 7.07 -27.11
CA TYR A 18 -10.91 6.48 -25.85
C TYR A 18 -10.62 7.55 -24.79
N ASP A 19 -9.98 8.65 -25.19
CA ASP A 19 -9.67 9.78 -24.31
C ASP A 19 -10.94 10.50 -23.82
N ASN A 20 -11.92 10.70 -24.70
CA ASN A 20 -13.20 11.34 -24.34
C ASN A 20 -14.04 10.47 -23.37
N GLY A 21 -14.00 9.14 -23.53
CA GLY A 21 -14.71 8.22 -22.64
C GLY A 21 -14.11 8.15 -21.23
N LEU A 22 -12.79 8.37 -21.11
CA LEU A 22 -12.10 8.39 -19.82
C LEU A 22 -12.40 9.69 -19.04
N GLU A 23 -12.43 10.84 -19.71
CA GLU A 23 -12.75 12.13 -19.07
C GLU A 23 -14.20 12.20 -18.54
N GLU A 24 -15.18 11.69 -19.28
CA GLU A 24 -16.58 11.64 -18.81
C GLU A 24 -16.74 10.74 -17.57
N TYR A 25 -15.99 9.64 -17.49
CA TYR A 25 -15.98 8.76 -16.31
C TYR A 25 -15.47 9.51 -15.06
N TYR A 26 -14.36 10.25 -15.17
CA TYR A 26 -13.81 11.02 -14.05
C TYR A 26 -14.70 12.21 -13.64
N GLN A 27 -15.43 12.83 -14.57
CA GLN A 27 -16.38 13.89 -14.23
C GLN A 27 -17.60 13.36 -13.48
N SER A 28 -18.07 12.15 -13.79
CA SER A 28 -19.26 11.56 -13.15
C SER A 28 -19.05 11.13 -11.69
N ASN A 29 -17.81 10.79 -11.29
CA ASN A 29 -17.47 10.37 -9.92
C ASN A 29 -17.10 11.52 -8.98
N ARG A 30 -17.20 12.79 -9.42
CA ARG A 30 -16.75 13.97 -8.67
C ARG A 30 -17.81 14.59 -7.74
N GLU A 31 -19.06 14.12 -7.79
CA GLU A 31 -20.16 14.65 -6.98
C GLU A 31 -20.31 13.89 -5.66
N GLU A 32 -19.32 13.92 -4.76
CA GLU A 32 -19.58 13.67 -3.33
C GLU A 32 -18.49 14.25 -2.40
N CYS A 33 -18.93 15.16 -1.51
CA CYS A 33 -18.33 15.65 -0.26
C CYS A 33 -16.91 16.29 -0.30
N VAL A 34 -16.84 17.57 -0.68
CA VAL A 34 -15.69 18.44 -0.36
C VAL A 34 -15.89 19.06 1.02
N ILE A 35 -15.20 18.53 2.03
CA ILE A 35 -14.90 19.28 3.25
C ILE A 35 -13.51 19.87 3.03
N GLU A 36 -13.43 21.18 2.80
CA GLU A 36 -12.17 21.91 2.73
C GLU A 36 -11.50 21.91 4.11
N ASN A 37 -10.65 20.92 4.37
CA ASN A 37 -9.64 21.00 5.42
C ASN A 37 -8.46 21.81 4.88
N THR A 38 -8.22 22.99 5.48
CA THR A 38 -7.01 23.80 5.25
C THR A 38 -5.77 22.99 5.64
N ALA A 39 -5.18 22.27 4.69
CA ALA A 39 -3.97 21.50 4.87
C ALA A 39 -2.79 22.47 5.05
N SER A 40 -2.23 22.50 6.26
CA SER A 40 -0.85 22.91 6.47
C SER A 40 0.02 22.01 5.59
N SER A 41 0.66 22.54 4.55
CA SER A 41 1.59 21.78 3.72
C SER A 41 2.72 21.27 4.61
N LYS A 42 2.66 20.01 5.04
CA LYS A 42 3.75 19.37 5.77
C LYS A 42 4.89 19.21 4.76
N GLU A 43 5.89 20.08 4.85
CA GLU A 43 7.08 19.98 4.00
C GLU A 43 7.85 18.71 4.38
N TYR A 44 7.96 17.77 3.44
CA TYR A 44 8.82 16.61 3.54
C TYR A 44 9.83 16.61 2.40
N LEU A 45 10.96 15.96 2.64
CA LEU A 45 11.98 15.64 1.66
C LEU A 45 12.00 14.14 1.44
N TYR A 46 12.10 13.70 0.20
CA TYR A 46 12.24 12.29 -0.15
C TYR A 46 13.66 12.02 -0.67
N PRO A 47 14.61 11.58 0.20
CA PRO A 47 16.04 11.50 -0.14
C PRO A 47 16.35 10.60 -1.33
N GLY A 48 15.55 9.55 -1.54
CA GLY A 48 15.72 8.60 -2.64
C GLY A 48 15.72 9.27 -4.02
N LEU A 49 14.94 10.34 -4.20
CA LEU A 49 14.84 11.03 -5.49
C LEU A 49 16.17 11.64 -5.93
N SER A 50 17.03 12.04 -4.99
CA SER A 50 18.36 12.58 -5.30
C SER A 50 19.33 11.54 -5.89
N LEU A 51 19.01 10.25 -5.76
CA LEU A 51 19.81 9.13 -6.28
C LEU A 51 19.40 8.72 -7.69
N LEU A 52 18.30 9.26 -8.21
CA LEU A 52 17.77 8.88 -9.51
C LEU A 52 18.57 9.52 -10.65
N SER A 53 18.83 8.71 -11.67
CA SER A 53 19.31 9.21 -12.96
C SER A 53 18.16 9.87 -13.71
N THR A 54 18.46 11.01 -14.33
CA THR A 54 17.55 11.74 -15.23
C THR A 54 18.01 11.67 -16.69
N SER A 55 18.98 10.80 -16.99
CA SER A 55 19.40 10.52 -18.37
C SER A 55 18.27 9.84 -19.16
N ASP A 56 18.44 9.70 -20.47
CA ASP A 56 17.52 8.92 -21.29
C ASP A 56 17.60 7.43 -20.90
N VAL A 57 16.49 6.87 -20.44
CA VAL A 57 16.42 5.48 -19.98
C VAL A 57 16.48 4.50 -21.14
N ASP A 58 15.96 4.86 -22.31
CA ASP A 58 15.96 4.03 -23.51
C ASP A 58 17.37 3.90 -24.07
N GLU A 59 18.13 5.01 -24.13
CA GLU A 59 19.55 4.97 -24.51
C GLU A 59 20.37 4.06 -23.59
N CYS A 60 20.13 4.15 -22.27
CA CYS A 60 20.82 3.29 -21.30
C CYS A 60 20.39 1.82 -21.42
N ALA A 61 19.12 1.57 -21.70
CA ALA A 61 18.58 0.21 -21.84
C ALA A 61 19.04 -0.46 -23.15
N ASP A 62 19.31 0.30 -24.20
CA ASP A 62 19.82 -0.19 -25.49
C ASP A 62 21.25 -0.74 -25.42
N GLU A 63 21.97 -0.52 -24.31
CA GLU A 63 23.27 -1.14 -24.05
C GLU A 63 23.17 -2.66 -23.75
N PHE A 64 21.97 -3.20 -23.59
CA PHE A 64 21.72 -4.58 -23.20
C PHE A 64 20.70 -5.28 -24.12
N ASP A 65 20.95 -6.56 -24.43
CA ASP A 65 20.05 -7.36 -25.28
C ASP A 65 18.73 -7.75 -24.57
N ASP A 66 18.80 -8.04 -23.26
CA ASP A 66 17.68 -8.47 -22.43
C ASP A 66 17.57 -7.60 -21.19
N VAL A 67 16.58 -6.71 -21.15
CA VAL A 67 16.35 -5.79 -20.03
C VAL A 67 15.11 -6.19 -19.23
N VAL A 68 15.24 -6.19 -17.91
CA VAL A 68 14.11 -6.29 -16.98
C VAL A 68 13.84 -4.91 -16.42
N VAL A 69 12.62 -4.43 -16.62
CA VAL A 69 12.16 -3.12 -16.15
C VAL A 69 11.19 -3.34 -14.99
N ASN A 70 11.46 -2.73 -13.84
CA ASN A 70 10.60 -2.69 -12.67
C ASN A 70 10.01 -1.28 -12.52
N CYS A 71 8.70 -1.18 -12.38
CA CYS A 71 8.02 0.07 -12.07
C CYS A 71 7.89 0.22 -10.55
N CYS A 72 8.58 1.20 -10.00
CA CYS A 72 8.55 1.58 -8.59
C CYS A 72 7.58 2.76 -8.42
N THR A 73 6.29 2.49 -8.53
CA THR A 73 5.25 3.49 -8.31
C THR A 73 5.00 3.66 -6.82
N TYR A 74 5.07 4.90 -6.36
CA TYR A 74 4.90 5.25 -4.95
C TYR A 74 3.97 6.44 -4.77
N GLN A 75 3.46 6.59 -3.56
CA GLN A 75 2.82 7.82 -3.10
C GLN A 75 3.41 8.24 -1.76
N VAL A 76 3.35 9.54 -1.48
CA VAL A 76 3.53 10.06 -0.13
C VAL A 76 2.17 10.42 0.41
N ASN A 77 1.65 9.59 1.31
CA ASN A 77 0.37 9.83 1.93
C ASN A 77 0.53 10.87 3.04
N THR A 78 -0.19 11.99 2.93
CA THR A 78 -0.12 13.13 3.84
C THR A 78 -1.33 13.23 4.78
N SER A 79 -2.25 12.25 4.73
CA SER A 79 -3.56 12.31 5.37
C SER A 79 -3.56 12.13 6.90
N GLY A 80 -2.48 11.60 7.50
CA GLY A 80 -2.40 11.44 8.96
C GLY A 80 -1.36 12.31 9.65
N ASP A 81 -0.91 11.86 10.83
CA ASP A 81 -0.06 12.66 11.72
C ASP A 81 1.29 13.04 11.08
N LYS A 82 1.88 12.14 10.30
CA LYS A 82 3.13 12.38 9.57
C LYS A 82 3.01 11.85 8.14
N PRO A 83 3.68 12.47 7.15
CA PRO A 83 3.71 11.93 5.80
C PRO A 83 4.46 10.60 5.79
N PHE A 84 4.03 9.66 4.94
CA PHE A 84 4.64 8.33 4.86
C PHE A 84 4.57 7.75 3.45
N LEU A 85 5.51 6.84 3.17
CA LEU A 85 5.64 6.20 1.86
C LEU A 85 4.78 4.95 1.75
N GLN A 86 4.15 4.79 0.60
CA GLN A 86 3.50 3.55 0.18
C GLN A 86 3.91 3.22 -1.25
N PHE A 87 4.09 1.94 -1.55
CA PHE A 87 4.48 1.47 -2.88
C PHE A 87 3.43 0.54 -3.48
N ILE A 88 3.18 0.67 -4.77
CA ILE A 88 2.36 -0.30 -5.51
C ILE A 88 3.22 -1.52 -5.82
N LEU A 89 2.80 -2.66 -5.28
CA LEU A 89 3.31 -3.98 -5.64
C LEU A 89 2.25 -4.76 -6.41
N ARG A 90 2.70 -5.59 -7.34
CA ARG A 90 1.86 -6.54 -8.06
C ARG A 90 1.83 -7.87 -7.33
N LYS A 91 0.64 -8.33 -6.96
CA LYS A 91 0.36 -9.69 -6.52
C LYS A 91 0.14 -10.57 -7.74
N HIS A 92 0.90 -11.66 -7.82
CA HIS A 92 0.65 -12.69 -8.82
C HIS A 92 -0.54 -13.55 -8.42
N ASP A 93 -1.33 -13.98 -9.41
CA ASP A 93 -2.47 -14.87 -9.19
C ASP A 93 -2.01 -16.23 -8.63
N LEU A 94 -2.92 -16.91 -7.91
CA LEU A 94 -2.67 -18.24 -7.34
C LEU A 94 -2.29 -19.29 -8.41
N THR A 95 -2.73 -19.10 -9.66
CA THR A 95 -2.39 -19.99 -10.78
C THR A 95 -1.05 -19.67 -11.43
N HIS A 96 -0.34 -18.62 -10.99
CA HIS A 96 0.95 -18.26 -11.55
C HIS A 96 1.97 -19.41 -11.34
N PRO A 97 2.65 -19.89 -12.39
CA PRO A 97 3.39 -21.15 -12.34
C PRO A 97 4.64 -21.11 -11.45
N VAL A 98 5.20 -19.92 -11.19
CA VAL A 98 6.47 -19.75 -10.48
C VAL A 98 6.32 -18.99 -9.17
N CYS A 99 5.37 -18.05 -9.12
CA CYS A 99 5.29 -17.05 -8.05
C CYS A 99 3.85 -16.87 -7.53
N PRO A 100 3.11 -17.94 -7.19
CA PRO A 100 1.71 -17.80 -6.77
C PRO A 100 1.61 -16.98 -5.47
N ASP A 101 0.68 -16.02 -5.41
CA ASP A 101 0.45 -15.15 -4.25
C ASP A 101 1.70 -14.41 -3.73
N LEU A 102 2.64 -14.13 -4.64
CA LEU A 102 3.83 -13.36 -4.35
C LEU A 102 3.65 -11.91 -4.79
N LEU A 103 4.05 -10.97 -3.94
CA LEU A 103 4.10 -9.55 -4.25
C LEU A 103 5.47 -9.18 -4.81
N THR A 104 5.52 -8.67 -6.04
CA THR A 104 6.73 -8.16 -6.69
C THR A 104 6.52 -6.72 -7.11
N PHE A 105 7.57 -6.00 -7.51
CA PHE A 105 7.36 -4.82 -8.34
C PHE A 105 6.58 -5.22 -9.61
N PRO A 106 5.66 -4.38 -10.11
CA PRO A 106 5.17 -4.50 -11.47
C PRO A 106 6.38 -4.46 -12.43
N SER A 107 6.54 -5.49 -13.26
CA SER A 107 7.73 -5.63 -14.09
C SER A 107 7.44 -6.24 -15.46
N PHE A 108 8.26 -5.91 -16.44
CA PHE A 108 8.24 -6.53 -17.77
C PHE A 108 9.66 -6.77 -18.29
N LYS A 109 9.76 -7.65 -19.28
CA LYS A 109 10.98 -7.82 -20.07
C LYS A 109 10.83 -7.00 -21.34
N ARG A 110 11.79 -6.11 -21.57
CA ARG A 110 11.85 -5.25 -22.75
C ARG A 110 12.69 -5.94 -23.83
N ARG A 111 12.25 -5.89 -25.08
CA ARG A 111 13.07 -6.28 -26.23
C ARG A 111 13.81 -5.06 -26.78
N TYR A 112 14.96 -5.31 -27.40
CA TYR A 112 15.74 -4.26 -28.05
C TYR A 112 14.89 -3.44 -29.04
N GLY A 113 14.95 -2.10 -28.91
CA GLY A 113 14.21 -1.15 -29.73
C GLY A 113 12.76 -0.86 -29.31
N GLU A 114 12.21 -1.53 -28.29
CA GLU A 114 10.93 -1.15 -27.68
C GLU A 114 11.14 0.04 -26.72
N SER A 115 10.25 1.03 -26.71
CA SER A 115 10.32 2.14 -25.74
C SER A 115 10.01 1.64 -24.33
N VAL A 116 10.95 1.84 -23.40
CA VAL A 116 10.78 1.56 -21.97
C VAL A 116 9.72 2.48 -21.39
N LEU A 117 9.75 3.76 -21.74
CA LEU A 117 8.82 4.76 -21.21
C LEU A 117 7.39 4.48 -21.65
N ASP A 118 7.15 4.14 -22.92
CA ASP A 118 5.80 3.85 -23.43
C ASP A 118 5.19 2.63 -22.71
N MET A 119 5.99 1.58 -22.51
CA MET A 119 5.55 0.38 -21.79
C MET A 119 5.27 0.66 -20.31
N CYS A 120 6.10 1.50 -19.67
CA CYS A 120 5.84 1.92 -18.31
C CYS A 120 4.59 2.80 -18.20
N GLU A 121 4.36 3.72 -19.15
CA GLU A 121 3.19 4.59 -19.18
C GLU A 121 1.90 3.76 -19.23
N LEU A 122 1.84 2.74 -20.10
CA LEU A 122 0.72 1.79 -20.14
C LEU A 122 0.49 1.10 -18.78
N MET A 123 1.56 0.69 -18.09
CA MET A 123 1.45 0.09 -16.76
C MET A 123 0.99 1.10 -15.70
N GLN A 124 1.42 2.36 -15.80
CA GLN A 124 0.95 3.43 -14.92
C GLN A 124 -0.53 3.72 -15.15
N GLN A 125 -1.00 3.74 -16.40
CA GLN A 125 -2.42 3.90 -16.72
C GLN A 125 -3.27 2.80 -16.07
N VAL A 126 -2.85 1.53 -16.18
CA VAL A 126 -3.52 0.39 -15.52
C VAL A 126 -3.53 0.57 -13.99
N SER A 127 -2.42 1.02 -13.42
CA SER A 127 -2.29 1.26 -11.99
C SER A 127 -3.23 2.37 -11.52
N CYS A 128 -3.25 3.51 -12.22
CA CYS A 128 -4.12 4.64 -11.96
C CYS A 128 -5.60 4.24 -12.06
N ILE A 129 -6.01 3.54 -13.13
CA ILE A 129 -7.38 3.06 -13.30
C ILE A 129 -7.78 2.13 -12.15
N SER A 130 -6.89 1.22 -11.73
CA SER A 130 -7.16 0.27 -10.63
C SER A 130 -7.46 0.97 -9.31
N TYR A 131 -6.96 2.19 -9.12
CA TYR A 131 -7.19 3.02 -7.94
C TYR A 131 -8.14 4.20 -8.19
N SER A 132 -8.77 4.29 -9.37
CA SER A 132 -9.61 5.43 -9.79
C SER A 132 -8.88 6.78 -9.73
N ILE A 133 -7.57 6.78 -10.00
CA ILE A 133 -6.70 7.95 -10.04
C ILE A 133 -6.61 8.45 -11.48
N ASN A 134 -6.57 9.76 -11.68
CA ASN A 134 -6.28 10.32 -13.00
C ASN A 134 -4.85 9.97 -13.44
N PRO A 135 -4.61 9.35 -14.61
CA PRO A 135 -3.27 9.02 -15.08
C PRO A 135 -2.29 10.21 -15.11
N ASN A 136 -2.78 11.43 -15.31
CA ASN A 136 -1.97 12.66 -15.27
C ASN A 136 -1.41 12.99 -13.87
N ASN A 137 -1.89 12.33 -12.82
CA ASN A 137 -1.37 12.45 -11.46
C ASN A 137 -0.16 11.54 -11.22
N CYS A 138 0.27 10.76 -12.21
CA CYS A 138 1.47 9.94 -12.14
C CYS A 138 2.64 10.64 -12.83
N GLU A 139 3.70 10.95 -12.09
CA GLU A 139 4.89 11.65 -12.61
C GLU A 139 6.13 10.75 -12.57
N TYR A 140 6.79 10.61 -13.71
CA TYR A 140 8.11 9.97 -13.78
C TYR A 140 9.19 10.81 -13.08
N LYS A 141 9.95 10.18 -12.18
CA LYS A 141 11.00 10.84 -11.38
C LYS A 141 12.43 10.48 -11.78
N GLY A 142 12.60 9.51 -12.66
CA GLY A 142 13.92 8.97 -13.03
C GLY A 142 14.07 7.50 -12.72
N PHE A 143 15.29 6.99 -12.78
CA PHE A 143 15.55 5.56 -12.65
C PHE A 143 16.87 5.24 -11.92
N ILE A 144 16.95 4.00 -11.44
CA ILE A 144 18.20 3.34 -11.07
C ILE A 144 18.41 2.17 -12.02
N ASN A 145 19.64 2.01 -12.51
CA ASN A 145 20.05 0.84 -13.25
C ASN A 145 21.05 0.00 -12.46
N ASN A 146 20.83 -1.31 -12.46
CA ASN A 146 21.78 -2.31 -12.00
C ASN A 146 22.02 -3.28 -13.16
N ARG A 147 23.00 -2.94 -14.01
CA ARG A 147 23.25 -3.65 -15.28
C ARG A 147 21.99 -3.65 -16.14
N ASN A 148 21.46 -4.84 -16.46
CA ASN A 148 20.27 -5.02 -17.28
C ASN A 148 18.95 -5.03 -16.49
N VAL A 149 18.97 -4.66 -15.20
CA VAL A 149 17.77 -4.50 -14.38
C VAL A 149 17.57 -3.04 -14.05
N PHE A 150 16.43 -2.49 -14.45
CA PHE A 150 16.08 -1.09 -14.28
C PHE A 150 14.93 -0.95 -13.28
N TYR A 151 14.98 0.10 -12.47
CA TYR A 151 13.97 0.47 -11.49
C TYR A 151 13.54 1.91 -11.79
N LEU A 152 12.35 2.07 -12.37
CA LEU A 152 11.82 3.37 -12.80
C LEU A 152 10.83 3.87 -11.75
N PHE A 153 11.05 5.10 -11.28
CA PHE A 153 10.27 5.66 -10.18
C PHE A 153 9.18 6.58 -10.70
N TYR A 154 7.97 6.36 -10.19
CA TYR A 154 6.78 7.13 -10.50
C TYR A 154 6.12 7.62 -9.22
N GLU A 155 5.88 8.92 -9.11
CA GLU A 155 5.15 9.52 -7.99
C GLU A 155 3.67 9.68 -8.35
N LEU A 156 2.78 9.18 -7.50
CA LEU A 156 1.37 9.52 -7.53
C LEU A 156 1.15 10.77 -6.68
N LYS A 157 0.74 11.87 -7.33
CA LYS A 157 0.53 13.20 -6.71
C LYS A 157 -0.77 13.32 -5.91
N GLU A 158 -1.56 12.27 -5.82
CA GLU A 158 -2.86 12.31 -5.17
C GLU A 158 -2.70 11.98 -3.67
N ASP A 159 -2.99 12.97 -2.82
CA ASP A 159 -2.83 12.86 -1.36
C ASP A 159 -3.77 11.84 -0.69
N SER A 160 -4.75 11.31 -1.43
CA SER A 160 -5.74 10.39 -0.87
C SER A 160 -6.17 9.33 -1.87
N ILE A 161 -5.28 8.37 -2.13
CA ILE A 161 -5.78 7.04 -2.42
C ILE A 161 -6.56 6.58 -1.18
N ASN A 162 -7.88 6.68 -1.25
CA ASN A 162 -8.81 6.42 -0.15
C ASN A 162 -8.70 4.97 0.34
N VAL A 163 -9.34 4.67 1.46
CA VAL A 163 -9.42 3.31 1.98
C VAL A 163 -10.09 2.41 0.94
N HIS A 164 -9.34 1.41 0.48
CA HIS A 164 -9.86 0.48 -0.53
C HIS A 164 -10.47 -0.77 0.09
N ASP A 165 -11.67 -1.10 -0.37
CA ASP A 165 -12.19 -2.45 -0.35
C ASP A 165 -11.37 -3.29 -1.34
N LEU A 166 -10.37 -4.00 -0.83
CA LEU A 166 -9.60 -4.96 -1.61
C LEU A 166 -10.08 -6.37 -1.33
N CYS A 167 -10.00 -7.18 -2.37
CA CYS A 167 -10.18 -8.62 -2.28
C CYS A 167 -8.90 -9.33 -2.72
N ARG A 168 -8.81 -10.61 -2.43
CA ARG A 168 -7.68 -11.48 -2.82
C ARG A 168 -7.44 -11.52 -4.33
N LYS A 169 -8.43 -11.17 -5.15
CA LYS A 169 -8.30 -11.11 -6.62
C LYS A 169 -7.70 -9.82 -7.14
N ASN A 170 -7.49 -8.81 -6.30
CA ASN A 170 -6.81 -7.59 -6.73
C ASN A 170 -5.33 -7.88 -6.97
N ASP A 171 -4.85 -7.47 -8.14
CA ASP A 171 -3.46 -7.67 -8.55
C ASP A 171 -2.54 -6.55 -8.05
N LEU A 172 -3.06 -5.38 -7.71
CA LEU A 172 -2.25 -4.23 -7.27
C LEU A 172 -2.53 -3.91 -5.81
N TRP A 173 -1.45 -3.76 -5.05
CA TRP A 173 -1.49 -3.54 -3.61
C TRP A 173 -0.60 -2.37 -3.24
N LEU A 174 -1.16 -1.39 -2.52
CA LEU A 174 -0.37 -0.37 -1.84
C LEU A 174 0.18 -0.95 -0.55
N VAL A 175 1.50 -0.97 -0.42
CA VAL A 175 2.21 -1.64 0.65
C VAL A 175 3.07 -0.63 1.41
N LEU A 176 3.06 -0.71 2.74
CA LEU A 176 3.92 0.11 3.59
C LEU A 176 5.37 -0.33 3.48
N VAL A 177 6.30 0.60 3.69
CA VAL A 177 7.72 0.27 3.83
C VAL A 177 7.97 -0.73 4.97
N ASP A 178 7.25 -0.60 6.08
CA ASP A 178 7.31 -1.54 7.21
C ASP A 178 6.94 -2.98 6.80
N GLU A 179 5.90 -3.13 5.97
CA GLU A 179 5.49 -4.42 5.43
C GLU A 179 6.59 -5.02 4.52
N ILE A 180 7.25 -4.18 3.72
CA ILE A 180 8.32 -4.58 2.79
C ILE A 180 9.56 -5.04 3.54
N ILE A 181 10.09 -4.22 4.45
CA ILE A 181 11.40 -4.43 5.07
C ILE A 181 11.29 -5.35 6.30
N ASN A 182 10.34 -5.07 7.20
CA ASN A 182 10.28 -5.73 8.50
C ASN A 182 9.45 -7.01 8.44
N HIS A 183 8.28 -6.97 7.80
CA HIS A 183 7.39 -8.13 7.75
C HIS A 183 7.70 -9.07 6.57
N ASN A 184 8.25 -8.55 5.46
CA ASN A 184 8.37 -9.27 4.18
C ASN A 184 7.03 -9.86 3.71
N SER A 185 5.93 -9.21 4.06
CA SER A 185 4.57 -9.62 3.72
C SER A 185 3.58 -8.48 3.90
N CYS A 186 2.54 -8.45 3.06
CA CYS A 186 1.35 -7.62 3.23
C CYS A 186 0.15 -8.54 3.42
N CYS A 187 -0.59 -8.37 4.54
CA CYS A 187 -1.56 -9.37 4.99
C CYS A 187 -0.93 -10.78 5.06
N ASN A 188 -1.47 -11.77 4.33
CA ASN A 188 -0.92 -13.12 4.22
C ASN A 188 -0.06 -13.34 2.95
N PHE A 189 0.15 -12.32 2.14
CA PHE A 189 0.90 -12.43 0.88
C PHE A 189 2.37 -12.13 1.12
N LYS A 190 3.25 -13.03 0.69
CA LYS A 190 4.69 -12.81 0.82
C LYS A 190 5.15 -11.74 -0.17
N ILE A 191 6.10 -10.93 0.26
CA ILE A 191 6.82 -10.01 -0.61
C ILE A 191 8.09 -10.71 -1.09
N ASP A 192 8.35 -10.64 -2.39
CA ASP A 192 9.54 -11.21 -3.00
C ASP A 192 10.81 -10.60 -2.41
N GLU A 193 11.80 -11.45 -2.11
CA GLU A 193 13.05 -11.04 -1.47
C GLU A 193 13.81 -9.99 -2.29
N THR A 194 13.65 -9.97 -3.62
CA THR A 194 14.28 -8.93 -4.46
C THR A 194 13.75 -7.53 -4.16
N VAL A 195 12.48 -7.41 -3.74
CA VAL A 195 11.88 -6.13 -3.34
C VAL A 195 12.43 -5.69 -1.99
N SER A 196 12.41 -6.56 -0.97
CA SER A 196 12.92 -6.19 0.36
C SER A 196 14.43 -5.96 0.38
N THR A 197 15.18 -6.72 -0.42
CA THR A 197 16.62 -6.52 -0.63
C THR A 197 16.89 -5.16 -1.31
N PHE A 198 16.07 -4.76 -2.29
CA PHE A 198 16.20 -3.46 -2.93
C PHE A 198 16.13 -2.33 -1.90
N PHE A 199 15.09 -2.31 -1.05
CA PHE A 199 14.93 -1.26 -0.04
C PHE A 199 15.97 -1.33 1.09
N SER A 200 16.40 -2.54 1.45
CA SER A 200 17.48 -2.72 2.44
C SER A 200 18.82 -2.15 1.93
N TYR A 201 19.09 -2.28 0.63
CA TYR A 201 20.31 -1.74 0.01
C TYR A 201 20.19 -0.23 -0.28
N TYR A 202 19.03 0.23 -0.74
CA TYR A 202 18.75 1.64 -1.04
C TYR A 202 17.79 2.27 -0.03
N ILE A 203 18.22 2.34 1.24
CA ILE A 203 17.38 2.81 2.35
C ILE A 203 16.83 4.24 2.19
N ASN A 204 17.44 5.06 1.32
CA ASN A 204 16.94 6.40 1.01
C ASN A 204 15.57 6.38 0.29
N PHE A 205 15.17 5.26 -0.33
CA PHE A 205 13.82 5.07 -0.87
C PHE A 205 12.81 4.55 0.17
N ALA A 206 13.27 4.23 1.38
CA ALA A 206 12.43 3.70 2.45
C ALA A 206 12.07 4.77 3.50
N CYS A 207 12.57 5.99 3.38
CA CYS A 207 12.41 7.01 4.41
C CYS A 207 12.08 8.38 3.83
N LEU A 208 11.42 9.21 4.65
CA LEU A 208 11.21 10.62 4.42
C LEU A 208 11.99 11.42 5.47
N LYS A 209 12.29 12.67 5.15
CA LYS A 209 12.91 13.63 6.07
C LYS A 209 12.08 14.89 6.19
N ASP A 210 12.19 15.58 7.31
CA ASP A 210 11.63 16.92 7.49
C ASP A 210 12.56 18.00 6.93
N SER A 211 12.15 19.27 7.07
CA SER A 211 12.92 20.44 6.64
C SER A 211 14.21 20.67 7.44
N GLU A 212 14.37 20.00 8.58
CA GLU A 212 15.55 20.03 9.44
C GLU A 212 16.51 18.83 9.17
N ASP A 213 16.24 18.05 8.13
CA ASP A 213 16.99 16.83 7.74
C ASP A 213 16.88 15.66 8.74
N ASN A 214 15.91 15.72 9.67
CA ASN A 214 15.58 14.60 10.56
C ASN A 214 14.70 13.58 9.84
N TYR A 215 14.85 12.31 10.18
CA TYR A 215 13.98 11.26 9.65
C TYR A 215 12.56 11.39 10.20
N ILE A 216 11.59 11.41 9.30
CA ILE A 216 10.18 11.29 9.65
C ILE A 216 9.90 9.82 9.97
N GLU A 217 9.18 9.59 11.05
CA GLU A 217 8.76 8.25 11.46
C GLU A 217 8.04 7.52 10.31
N THR A 218 8.47 6.29 10.05
CA THR A 218 7.78 5.37 9.13
C THR A 218 6.75 4.59 9.93
N PRO A 219 5.46 4.60 9.55
CA PRO A 219 4.43 3.93 10.33
C PRO A 219 4.61 2.41 10.29
N SER A 220 4.28 1.76 11.41
CA SER A 220 4.15 0.31 11.46
C SER A 220 2.79 -0.14 10.91
N VAL A 221 2.72 -1.35 10.36
CA VAL A 221 1.45 -1.94 9.97
C VAL A 221 0.72 -2.50 11.20
N GLY A 222 -0.56 -2.20 11.31
CA GLY A 222 -1.44 -2.78 12.31
C GLY A 222 -2.73 -3.28 11.70
N TYR A 223 -3.42 -4.18 12.40
CA TYR A 223 -4.68 -4.75 11.96
C TYR A 223 -5.71 -4.73 13.08
N THR A 224 -6.98 -4.75 12.69
CA THR A 224 -8.09 -5.04 13.60
C THR A 224 -9.09 -5.95 12.90
N GLY A 225 -9.65 -6.90 13.65
CA GLY A 225 -10.73 -7.75 13.18
C GLY A 225 -12.07 -7.15 13.58
N VAL A 226 -12.99 -7.04 12.63
CA VAL A 226 -14.29 -6.39 12.82
C VAL A 226 -15.43 -7.29 12.38
N LYS A 227 -16.62 -7.05 12.95
CA LYS A 227 -17.85 -7.68 12.48
C LYS A 227 -18.28 -7.04 11.15
N SER A 228 -19.04 -7.76 10.33
CA SER A 228 -19.43 -7.28 8.98
C SER A 228 -20.19 -5.95 9.03
N LYS A 229 -20.98 -5.71 10.09
CA LYS A 229 -21.74 -4.46 10.28
C LYS A 229 -20.89 -3.26 10.67
N GLU A 230 -19.67 -3.49 11.15
CA GLU A 230 -18.77 -2.45 11.66
C GLU A 230 -17.71 -2.06 10.62
N ILE A 231 -17.51 -2.86 9.57
CA ILE A 231 -16.39 -2.69 8.63
C ILE A 231 -16.37 -1.31 7.99
N ASN A 232 -17.50 -0.83 7.45
CA ASN A 232 -17.60 0.49 6.82
C ASN A 232 -17.37 1.64 7.81
N LEU A 233 -17.80 1.47 9.06
CA LEU A 233 -17.63 2.51 10.07
C LEU A 233 -16.15 2.61 10.47
N ILE A 234 -15.52 1.47 10.75
CA ILE A 234 -14.13 1.43 11.21
C ILE A 234 -13.16 1.74 10.06
N SER A 235 -13.49 1.38 8.81
CA SER A 235 -12.66 1.72 7.65
C SER A 235 -12.67 3.22 7.38
N CYS A 236 -13.79 3.90 7.60
CA CYS A 236 -13.88 5.36 7.41
C CYS A 236 -13.35 6.16 8.59
N PHE A 237 -13.63 5.74 9.83
CA PHE A 237 -13.40 6.53 11.04
C PHE A 237 -12.37 5.94 12.00
N GLY A 238 -11.68 4.87 11.60
CA GLY A 238 -10.73 4.17 12.45
C GLY A 238 -11.35 3.45 13.65
N VAL A 239 -10.48 2.86 14.46
CA VAL A 239 -10.85 2.12 15.66
C VAL A 239 -11.26 3.10 16.76
N PRO A 240 -12.36 2.87 17.51
CA PRO A 240 -12.71 3.68 18.67
C PRO A 240 -11.89 3.29 19.90
N LYS A 241 -11.75 4.21 20.86
CA LYS A 241 -11.08 3.90 22.12
C LYS A 241 -11.84 2.86 22.94
N THR A 242 -11.14 1.84 23.43
CA THR A 242 -11.69 0.86 24.40
C THR A 242 -10.86 0.85 25.68
N LYS A 243 -11.30 0.12 26.71
CA LYS A 243 -10.55 -0.05 27.96
C LYS A 243 -10.09 -1.50 28.06
N GLU A 244 -8.78 -1.71 28.20
CA GLU A 244 -8.22 -3.01 28.57
C GLU A 244 -8.08 -3.11 30.10
N PRO A 245 -8.23 -4.31 30.70
CA PRO A 245 -8.21 -4.47 32.15
C PRO A 245 -6.89 -4.03 32.80
N ASN A 246 -5.78 -4.15 32.07
CA ASN A 246 -4.43 -3.94 32.58
C ASN A 246 -3.90 -2.51 32.38
N LEU A 247 -4.72 -1.62 31.80
CA LEU A 247 -4.36 -0.22 31.55
C LEU A 247 -5.33 0.72 32.24
N ASN A 248 -4.81 1.86 32.72
CA ASN A 248 -5.62 2.81 33.47
C ASN A 248 -6.55 3.60 32.55
N GLU A 249 -6.05 3.98 31.37
CA GLU A 249 -6.79 4.78 30.39
C GLU A 249 -7.44 3.97 29.26
N LYS A 250 -8.16 4.68 28.37
CA LYS A 250 -8.69 4.11 27.14
C LYS A 250 -7.77 4.43 25.97
N TYR A 251 -7.50 3.43 25.15
CA TYR A 251 -6.59 3.51 24.00
C TYR A 251 -7.24 2.97 22.74
N PHE A 252 -6.61 3.21 21.60
CA PHE A 252 -6.92 2.57 20.32
C PHE A 252 -6.07 1.33 20.17
N TYR A 253 -6.69 0.16 19.98
CA TYR A 253 -5.96 -1.11 20.03
C TYR A 253 -5.87 -1.78 18.67
N PHE A 254 -4.67 -2.29 18.39
CA PHE A 254 -4.34 -2.97 17.14
C PHE A 254 -3.58 -4.24 17.42
N THR A 255 -3.61 -5.16 16.46
CA THR A 255 -2.97 -6.46 16.55
C THR A 255 -2.38 -6.86 15.21
N ASP A 256 -1.73 -8.02 15.15
CA ASP A 256 -1.19 -8.57 13.91
C ASP A 256 -2.29 -9.14 12.99
N TYR A 257 -1.90 -9.53 11.77
CA TYR A 257 -2.82 -10.11 10.79
C TYR A 257 -3.54 -11.36 11.32
N GLN A 258 -2.84 -12.29 11.98
CA GLN A 258 -3.41 -13.56 12.43
C GLN A 258 -4.48 -13.32 13.51
N ASN A 259 -4.17 -12.49 14.50
CA ASN A 259 -5.10 -12.12 15.54
C ASN A 259 -6.30 -11.33 14.99
N ALA A 260 -6.10 -10.44 14.02
CA ALA A 260 -7.20 -9.74 13.37
C ALA A 260 -8.13 -10.69 12.60
N ILE A 261 -7.58 -11.65 11.84
CA ILE A 261 -8.38 -12.67 11.17
C ILE A 261 -9.18 -13.50 12.18
N ARG A 262 -8.56 -13.89 13.30
CA ARG A 262 -9.26 -14.61 14.37
C ARG A 262 -10.44 -13.81 14.92
N LEU A 263 -10.22 -12.53 15.22
CA LEU A 263 -11.26 -11.63 15.74
C LEU A 263 -12.43 -11.44 14.76
N GLY A 264 -12.14 -11.27 13.46
CA GLY A 264 -13.17 -11.09 12.43
C GLY A 264 -13.85 -12.39 11.96
N GLY A 265 -13.14 -13.51 11.98
CA GLY A 265 -13.56 -14.79 11.39
C GLY A 265 -14.27 -15.75 12.36
N TRP A 266 -14.05 -15.60 13.68
CA TRP A 266 -14.73 -16.38 14.72
C TRP A 266 -15.39 -15.48 15.76
N PRO A 267 -16.32 -14.58 15.34
CA PRO A 267 -17.15 -13.86 16.29
C PRO A 267 -18.08 -14.83 17.05
N GLU A 268 -18.57 -14.40 18.21
CA GLU A 268 -19.56 -15.16 19.00
C GLU A 268 -20.82 -15.50 18.17
N ASP A 269 -21.26 -14.57 17.32
CA ASP A 269 -22.31 -14.78 16.33
C ASP A 269 -21.72 -15.20 14.98
N LYS A 270 -21.71 -16.51 14.70
CA LYS A 270 -21.17 -17.08 13.45
C LYS A 270 -21.83 -16.53 12.17
N ASN A 271 -23.03 -15.96 12.25
CA ASN A 271 -23.69 -15.35 11.09
C ASN A 271 -23.18 -13.93 10.79
N ASN A 272 -22.30 -13.39 11.63
CA ASN A 272 -21.79 -12.03 11.55
C ASN A 272 -20.26 -11.99 11.37
N ARG A 273 -19.71 -13.01 10.71
CA ARG A 273 -18.29 -13.05 10.29
C ARG A 273 -18.00 -11.86 9.40
N GLY A 274 -17.01 -11.06 9.79
CA GLY A 274 -16.72 -9.80 9.13
C GLY A 274 -15.42 -9.85 8.36
N GLY A 275 -14.54 -8.92 8.71
CA GLY A 275 -13.35 -8.61 7.94
C GLY A 275 -12.19 -8.20 8.82
N ILE A 276 -11.12 -7.82 8.15
CA ILE A 276 -10.00 -7.13 8.77
C ILE A 276 -9.83 -5.76 8.14
N ILE A 277 -9.30 -4.83 8.91
CA ILE A 277 -8.90 -3.52 8.42
C ILE A 277 -7.43 -3.34 8.76
N ARG A 278 -6.65 -2.98 7.74
CA ARG A 278 -5.21 -2.70 7.82
C ARG A 278 -5.01 -1.21 8.05
N PHE A 279 -4.08 -0.87 8.92
CA PHE A 279 -3.77 0.50 9.34
C PHE A 279 -2.28 0.81 9.22
N ALA A 280 -1.96 2.07 8.95
CA ALA A 280 -0.67 2.66 9.29
C ALA A 280 -0.76 3.21 10.72
N LEU A 281 0.19 2.82 11.57
CA LEU A 281 0.27 3.21 12.98
C LEU A 281 1.54 4.04 13.23
N PHE A 282 1.36 5.26 13.76
CA PHE A 282 2.46 6.11 14.22
C PHE A 282 2.66 5.90 15.72
N LEU A 283 3.63 5.05 16.04
CA LEU A 283 3.87 4.58 17.40
C LEU A 283 4.59 5.65 18.25
N GLY A 284 5.36 6.54 17.64
CA GLY A 284 6.16 7.56 18.33
C GLY A 284 7.09 6.93 19.36
N ASP A 285 7.24 7.59 20.52
CA ASP A 285 7.99 7.03 21.64
C ASP A 285 7.18 5.92 22.31
N MET A 286 7.41 4.68 21.88
CA MET A 286 6.69 3.50 22.35
C MET A 286 7.29 2.94 23.66
N ASN A 287 6.44 2.72 24.66
CA ASN A 287 6.81 1.96 25.86
C ASN A 287 6.48 0.47 25.67
N ALA A 288 7.45 -0.42 25.90
CA ALA A 288 7.24 -1.86 25.74
C ALA A 288 7.11 -2.53 27.11
N SER A 289 5.92 -3.04 27.42
CA SER A 289 5.71 -3.85 28.62
C SER A 289 6.13 -5.29 28.36
N ILE A 290 7.37 -5.59 28.72
CA ILE A 290 7.90 -6.95 28.66
C ILE A 290 8.08 -7.40 30.12
N ASN A 291 7.14 -8.20 30.64
CA ASN A 291 7.16 -8.88 31.96
C ASN A 291 6.49 -8.18 33.17
N ASP A 292 5.21 -7.81 33.10
CA ASP A 292 4.39 -7.39 34.27
C ASP A 292 4.97 -6.23 35.12
N THR A 293 5.86 -5.42 34.54
CA THR A 293 6.29 -4.18 35.17
C THR A 293 5.21 -3.12 34.98
N GLU A 294 5.01 -2.26 35.98
CA GLU A 294 4.10 -1.11 35.85
C GLU A 294 4.47 -0.35 34.57
N ILE A 295 3.50 -0.24 33.67
CA ILE A 295 3.66 0.48 32.42
C ILE A 295 3.64 1.96 32.78
N ASP A 296 4.75 2.67 32.53
CA ASP A 296 4.72 4.13 32.54
C ASP A 296 3.84 4.59 31.36
N GLU A 297 2.57 4.82 31.68
CA GLU A 297 1.55 5.32 30.77
C GLU A 297 1.69 6.83 30.54
N GLU A 298 2.51 7.59 31.27
CA GLU A 298 2.53 9.06 31.17
C GLU A 298 3.49 9.55 30.07
N ASN A 299 4.67 8.93 29.94
CA ASN A 299 5.77 9.47 29.13
C ASN A 299 5.99 8.79 27.76
N CYS A 300 4.95 8.21 27.17
CA CYS A 300 5.01 7.54 25.87
C CYS A 300 3.92 8.03 24.89
N ASP A 301 4.09 7.81 23.59
CA ASP A 301 3.03 8.04 22.59
C ASP A 301 2.17 6.79 22.36
N SER A 302 2.75 5.61 22.58
CA SER A 302 2.09 4.32 22.43
C SER A 302 2.64 3.26 23.39
N ILE A 303 1.91 2.17 23.52
CA ILE A 303 2.25 1.05 24.39
C ILE A 303 2.25 -0.23 23.58
N TYR A 304 3.33 -1.00 23.69
CA TYR A 304 3.37 -2.39 23.26
C TYR A 304 3.01 -3.29 24.44
N ILE A 305 1.88 -4.00 24.32
CA ILE A 305 1.29 -4.83 25.38
C ILE A 305 1.85 -6.27 25.34
N GLY A 306 2.35 -6.72 24.18
CA GLY A 306 2.98 -8.03 24.02
C GLY A 306 2.11 -9.07 23.28
N ASN A 307 2.77 -10.17 22.88
CA ASN A 307 2.20 -11.24 22.04
C ASN A 307 1.35 -12.26 22.83
N GLY A 308 0.47 -11.80 23.71
CA GLY A 308 -0.50 -12.69 24.36
C GLY A 308 -1.50 -13.23 23.32
N GLU A 309 -1.86 -14.51 23.41
CA GLU A 309 -2.98 -15.03 22.61
C GLU A 309 -4.22 -14.17 22.89
N ASN A 310 -4.80 -13.58 21.84
CA ASN A 310 -5.96 -12.70 21.91
C ASN A 310 -5.73 -11.30 22.50
N SER A 311 -4.49 -10.89 22.74
CA SER A 311 -4.19 -9.55 23.23
C SER A 311 -3.94 -8.58 22.08
N PRO A 312 -4.40 -7.32 22.18
CA PRO A 312 -3.88 -6.28 21.30
C PRO A 312 -2.36 -6.16 21.50
N LEU A 313 -1.64 -5.95 20.42
CA LEU A 313 -0.19 -5.80 20.46
C LEU A 313 0.19 -4.35 20.74
N TRP A 314 -0.54 -3.42 20.12
CA TRP A 314 -0.28 -1.99 20.20
C TRP A 314 -1.49 -1.25 20.74
N ALA A 315 -1.22 -0.25 21.58
CA ALA A 315 -2.20 0.70 22.08
C ALA A 315 -1.75 2.14 21.76
N LEU A 316 -2.57 2.88 21.02
CA LEU A 316 -2.30 4.28 20.67
C LEU A 316 -3.10 5.23 21.55
N LYS A 317 -2.51 6.37 21.89
CA LYS A 317 -3.14 7.38 22.76
C LYS A 317 -4.03 8.36 22.00
N ARG A 318 -3.55 8.80 20.82
CA ARG A 318 -4.17 9.83 20.00
C ARG A 318 -4.81 9.22 18.76
N TYR A 319 -5.85 9.87 18.26
CA TYR A 319 -6.61 9.37 17.12
C TYR A 319 -5.79 9.48 15.82
N GLU A 320 -5.02 10.55 15.71
CA GLU A 320 -4.21 10.91 14.55
C GLU A 320 -3.07 9.90 14.29
N GLN A 321 -2.76 9.06 15.28
CA GLN A 321 -1.74 8.01 15.17
C GLN A 321 -2.20 6.78 14.36
N GLN A 322 -3.47 6.70 13.95
CA GLN A 322 -3.97 5.63 13.09
C GLN A 322 -4.50 6.18 11.77
N ILE A 323 -4.19 5.50 10.68
CA ILE A 323 -4.79 5.76 9.37
C ILE A 323 -5.27 4.42 8.82
N PRO A 324 -6.58 4.22 8.59
CA PRO A 324 -7.06 3.06 7.87
C PRO A 324 -6.50 3.07 6.44
N LEU A 325 -6.03 1.93 5.95
CA LEU A 325 -5.43 1.80 4.61
C LEU A 325 -6.32 0.99 3.68
N THR A 326 -6.70 -0.21 4.12
CA THR A 326 -7.51 -1.14 3.32
C THR A 326 -8.41 -1.98 4.22
N CYS A 327 -9.58 -2.34 3.72
CA CYS A 327 -10.50 -3.26 4.37
C CYS A 327 -10.75 -4.49 3.50
N HIS A 328 -10.89 -5.64 4.16
CA HIS A 328 -10.97 -6.94 3.51
C HIS A 328 -11.98 -7.82 4.23
N TYR A 329 -12.88 -8.45 3.48
CA TYR A 329 -13.73 -9.50 4.04
C TYR A 329 -12.93 -10.79 4.19
N ILE A 330 -13.24 -11.59 5.21
CA ILE A 330 -12.58 -12.89 5.40
C ILE A 330 -13.27 -13.94 4.52
N ASP A 331 -12.49 -14.85 3.93
CA ASP A 331 -13.04 -15.95 3.15
C ASP A 331 -13.67 -17.02 4.04
N ASN A 332 -14.97 -16.84 4.30
CA ASN A 332 -15.76 -17.70 5.16
C ASN A 332 -15.90 -19.14 4.67
N LEU A 333 -15.66 -19.41 3.38
CA LEU A 333 -15.81 -20.75 2.80
C LEU A 333 -14.65 -21.67 3.22
N ASN A 334 -13.47 -21.10 3.41
CA ASN A 334 -12.26 -21.83 3.76
C ASN A 334 -11.92 -21.75 5.26
N LEU A 335 -12.75 -21.09 6.07
CA LEU A 335 -12.58 -21.06 7.53
C LEU A 335 -12.98 -22.38 8.18
N SER A 336 -12.06 -22.95 8.96
CA SER A 336 -12.34 -24.06 9.87
C SER A 336 -13.36 -23.69 10.97
N GLU A 337 -13.98 -24.71 11.58
CA GLU A 337 -14.92 -24.48 12.70
C GLU A 337 -14.26 -23.80 13.90
N THR A 338 -12.97 -24.07 14.11
CA THR A 338 -12.15 -23.54 15.20
C THR A 338 -10.90 -22.86 14.65
N TRP A 339 -10.43 -21.84 15.36
CA TRP A 339 -9.17 -21.15 15.06
C TRP A 339 -7.98 -22.07 15.31
N ASN A 340 -6.96 -21.98 14.45
CA ASN A 340 -5.70 -22.70 14.56
C ASN A 340 -4.54 -21.80 14.12
N THR A 341 -3.57 -21.56 15.00
CA THR A 341 -2.40 -20.70 14.73
C THR A 341 -1.49 -21.21 13.61
N SER A 342 -1.60 -22.49 13.24
CA SER A 342 -0.79 -23.11 12.18
C SER A 342 -1.47 -23.08 10.80
N SER A 343 -2.72 -22.65 10.75
CA SER A 343 -3.48 -22.57 9.50
C SER A 343 -3.16 -21.26 8.76
N VAL A 344 -3.16 -21.33 7.43
CA VAL A 344 -3.09 -20.14 6.58
C VAL A 344 -4.51 -19.68 6.29
N TYR A 345 -4.81 -18.44 6.65
CA TYR A 345 -6.12 -17.84 6.44
C TYR A 345 -6.04 -16.74 5.41
N TYR A 346 -7.09 -16.67 4.60
CA TYR A 346 -7.18 -15.79 3.46
C TYR A 346 -8.33 -14.80 3.63
N ILE A 347 -8.08 -13.60 3.16
CA ILE A 347 -9.13 -12.65 2.82
C ILE A 347 -9.84 -13.09 1.51
N TYR A 348 -11.10 -12.70 1.35
CA TYR A 348 -11.96 -13.01 0.20
C TYR A 348 -11.48 -12.28 -1.05
#